data_AF-A0A2M8Z301-F1
#
_entry.id   AF-A0A2M8Z301-F1
#
_cell.length_a   1.000
_cell.length_b   1.000
_cell.length_c   1.000
_cell.angle_alpha   90.00
_cell.angle_beta   90.00
_cell.angle_gamma   90.00
#
_symmetry.space_group_name_H-M   'P 1'
#
loop_
_entity.id
_entity.type
_entity.pdbx_description
1 polymer ?
#
loop_
_entity_poly.entity_id
_entity_poly.type
_entity_poly.pdbx_seq_one_letter_code
_entity_poly.pdbx_strand_id
1 'polypeptide(L)'
;MRILTIGGKDYNVEFSFEAAEYKDCVDSIFKVISGSYIMKNGPTDENEKISVATAILNGTSDMVSDIPKIAVTALYAGLLENNPVENEQAAKALFKQFVKEKPDDERASFWGMYDFLRDCMEEDGFFKLTGMDKVIAQMSEAAEEQKSKSGKIPQDHKRKSTSTK
;
A
#
# COMPACT_ATOMS: atom_id res chain seq x y z
N MET A 1 -0.67 -3.77 -19.79
CA MET A 1 -0.38 -5.06 -20.47
C MET A 1 0.01 -6.10 -19.42
N ARG A 2 -0.87 -7.05 -19.09
CA ARG A 2 -0.75 -7.99 -17.95
C ARG A 2 0.17 -9.21 -18.14
N ILE A 3 0.99 -9.23 -19.20
CA ILE A 3 1.84 -10.38 -19.55
C ILE A 3 3.31 -10.11 -19.23
N LEU A 4 3.95 -11.08 -18.58
CA LEU A 4 5.40 -11.15 -18.38
C LEU A 4 5.98 -12.29 -19.22
N THR A 5 6.77 -11.97 -20.25
CA THR A 5 7.56 -12.98 -20.97
C THR A 5 8.89 -13.19 -20.25
N ILE A 6 9.12 -14.41 -19.75
CA ILE A 6 10.29 -14.83 -18.96
C ILE A 6 10.78 -16.18 -19.50
N GLY A 7 12.05 -16.30 -19.88
CA GLY A 7 12.62 -17.53 -20.43
C GLY A 7 11.93 -18.00 -21.71
N GLY A 8 11.36 -17.07 -22.49
CA GLY A 8 10.57 -17.38 -23.68
C GLY A 8 9.16 -17.93 -23.42
N LYS A 9 8.71 -17.95 -22.15
CA LYS A 9 7.34 -18.30 -21.77
C LYS A 9 6.58 -17.06 -21.33
N ASP A 10 5.32 -16.96 -21.74
CA ASP A 10 4.41 -15.92 -21.30
C ASP A 10 3.68 -16.33 -20.01
N TYR A 11 3.67 -15.41 -19.05
CA TYR A 11 2.96 -15.51 -17.78
C TYR A 11 1.87 -14.43 -17.75
N ASN A 12 0.61 -14.87 -17.72
CA ASN A 12 -0.55 -14.02 -17.51
C ASN A 12 -0.69 -13.74 -16.01
N VAL A 13 -0.60 -12.45 -15.64
CA VAL A 13 -0.79 -11.99 -14.27
C VAL A 13 -2.24 -11.52 -14.12
N GLU A 14 -2.94 -12.04 -13.11
CA GLU A 14 -4.35 -11.72 -12.86
C GLU A 14 -4.66 -11.72 -11.36
N PHE A 15 -5.38 -10.69 -10.91
CA PHE A 15 -5.76 -10.50 -9.50
C PHE A 15 -7.25 -10.76 -9.28
N SER A 16 -7.63 -12.03 -9.41
CA SER A 16 -8.98 -12.56 -9.22
C SER A 16 -9.10 -13.31 -7.86
N PHE A 17 -10.00 -14.29 -7.76
CA PHE A 17 -10.28 -15.10 -6.57
C PHE A 17 -9.02 -15.67 -5.91
N GLU A 18 -8.13 -16.33 -6.66
CA GLU A 18 -6.95 -16.97 -6.06
C GLU A 18 -6.03 -15.94 -5.37
N ALA A 19 -5.84 -14.78 -6.00
CA ALA A 19 -5.06 -13.70 -5.41
C ALA A 19 -5.78 -13.06 -4.21
N ALA A 20 -7.11 -12.91 -4.28
CA ALA A 20 -7.93 -12.30 -3.23
C ALA A 20 -8.04 -13.19 -1.98
N GLU A 21 -7.94 -14.51 -2.12
CA GLU A 21 -7.87 -15.43 -0.98
C GLU A 21 -6.46 -15.54 -0.39
N TYR A 22 -5.43 -15.05 -1.10
CA TYR A 22 -4.07 -15.06 -0.60
C TYR A 22 -3.82 -13.94 0.43
N LYS A 23 -4.05 -14.29 1.70
CA LYS A 23 -3.99 -13.41 2.87
C LYS A 23 -2.76 -12.48 2.90
N ASP A 24 -1.58 -12.99 2.60
CA ASP A 24 -0.34 -12.20 2.71
C ASP A 24 -0.27 -11.12 1.62
N CYS A 25 -0.79 -11.36 0.42
CA CYS A 25 -0.93 -10.32 -0.60
C CYS A 25 -1.93 -9.25 -0.15
N VAL A 26 -3.12 -9.66 0.30
CA VAL A 26 -4.16 -8.73 0.78
C VAL A 26 -3.63 -7.85 1.91
N ASP A 27 -3.00 -8.44 2.93
CA ASP A 27 -2.45 -7.72 4.08
C ASP A 27 -1.33 -6.74 3.68
N SER A 28 -0.40 -7.18 2.84
CA SER A 28 0.71 -6.33 2.35
C SER A 28 0.21 -5.14 1.53
N ILE A 29 -0.71 -5.37 0.60
CA ILE A 29 -1.23 -4.32 -0.26
C ILE A 29 -2.08 -3.32 0.52
N PHE A 30 -2.90 -3.81 1.46
CA PHE A 30 -3.69 -2.95 2.35
C PHE A 30 -2.80 -2.00 3.16
N LYS A 31 -1.71 -2.50 3.77
CA LYS A 31 -0.78 -1.65 4.55
C LYS A 31 -0.19 -0.50 3.76
N VAL A 32 0.15 -0.76 2.49
CA VAL A 32 0.68 0.26 1.59
C VAL A 32 -0.37 1.31 1.28
N ILE A 33 -1.54 0.90 0.81
CA ILE A 33 -2.58 1.82 0.33
C ILE A 33 -3.23 2.60 1.48
N SER A 34 -3.40 1.97 2.65
CA SER A 34 -4.02 2.62 3.81
C SER A 34 -3.08 3.63 4.51
N GLY A 35 -1.80 3.71 4.10
CA GLY A 35 -0.80 4.54 4.78
C GLY A 35 -0.41 4.03 6.17
N SER A 36 -0.64 2.74 6.47
CA SER A 36 -0.36 2.14 7.80
C SER A 36 1.08 2.35 8.25
N TYR A 37 2.04 2.35 7.31
CA TYR A 37 3.45 2.58 7.55
C TYR A 37 3.74 3.94 8.21
N ILE A 38 2.98 4.97 7.85
CA ILE A 38 3.12 6.32 8.42
C ILE A 38 2.46 6.38 9.79
N MET A 39 1.25 5.82 9.93
CA MET A 39 0.52 5.83 11.21
C MET A 39 1.26 5.08 12.32
N LYS A 40 1.92 3.95 11.99
CA LYS A 40 2.71 3.16 12.95
C LYS A 40 3.86 3.97 13.58
N ASN A 41 4.41 4.93 12.85
CA ASN A 41 5.54 5.74 13.27
C ASN A 41 5.13 7.10 13.88
N GLY A 42 3.82 7.35 14.02
CA GLY A 42 3.31 8.52 14.74
C GLY A 42 3.54 8.40 16.25
N PRO A 43 3.45 9.52 17.01
CA PRO A 43 3.55 9.47 18.45
C PRO A 43 2.44 8.56 19.03
N THR A 44 2.84 7.58 19.83
CA THR A 44 1.92 6.60 20.44
C THR A 44 1.49 6.99 21.86
N ASP A 45 2.18 7.98 22.45
CA ASP A 45 1.91 8.59 23.74
C ASP A 45 2.04 10.13 23.64
N GLU A 46 1.30 10.87 24.46
CA GLU A 46 1.34 12.34 24.54
C GLU A 46 2.74 12.87 24.91
N ASN A 47 3.57 12.04 25.55
CA ASN A 47 4.93 12.36 25.96
C ASN A 47 5.97 12.12 24.87
N GLU A 48 5.62 11.40 23.81
CA GLU A 48 6.52 11.01 22.74
C GLU A 48 6.59 12.13 21.70
N LYS A 49 7.70 12.89 21.69
CA LYS A 49 7.90 13.99 20.75
C LYS A 49 8.55 13.51 19.46
N ILE A 50 7.83 12.72 18.68
CA ILE A 50 8.20 12.45 17.28
C ILE A 50 7.52 13.51 16.41
N SER A 51 8.32 14.24 15.64
CA SER A 51 7.75 15.21 14.69
C SER A 51 6.97 14.48 13.60
N VAL A 52 5.90 15.07 13.10
CA VAL A 52 5.13 14.53 11.96
C VAL A 52 6.04 14.26 10.75
N ALA A 53 7.04 15.12 10.51
CA ALA A 53 8.02 14.92 9.44
C ALA A 53 8.88 13.65 9.67
N THR A 54 9.32 13.39 10.90
CA THR A 54 10.07 12.17 11.25
C THR A 54 9.22 10.92 11.09
N ALA A 55 7.95 10.96 11.52
CA ALA A 55 7.01 9.85 11.35
C ALA A 55 6.80 9.48 9.88
N ILE A 56 6.63 10.50 9.02
CA ILE A 56 6.49 10.32 7.57
C ILE A 56 7.77 9.72 6.97
N LEU A 57 8.95 10.23 7.33
CA LEU A 57 10.22 9.72 6.81
C LEU A 57 10.46 8.26 7.22
N ASN A 58 10.25 7.93 8.49
CA ASN A 58 10.41 6.56 8.99
C ASN A 58 9.39 5.61 8.32
N GLY A 59 8.12 6.03 8.23
CA GLY A 59 7.10 5.24 7.55
C GLY A 59 7.41 5.02 6.06
N THR A 60 7.93 6.04 5.38
CA THR A 60 8.36 5.90 3.98
C THR A 60 9.54 4.94 3.85
N SER A 61 10.52 5.03 4.76
CA SER A 61 11.66 4.11 4.80
C SER A 61 11.24 2.67 5.03
N ASP A 62 10.31 2.43 5.96
CA ASP A 62 9.74 1.11 6.23
C ASP A 62 9.01 0.56 5.00
N MET A 63 8.18 1.38 4.37
CA MET A 63 7.47 1.01 3.14
C MET A 63 8.44 0.58 2.04
N VAL A 64 9.43 1.43 1.72
CA VAL A 64 10.44 1.13 0.68
C VAL A 64 11.22 -0.14 1.00
N SER A 65 11.51 -0.39 2.28
CA SER A 65 12.21 -1.60 2.72
C SER A 65 11.37 -2.87 2.53
N ASP A 66 10.05 -2.76 2.63
CA ASP A 66 9.12 -3.88 2.45
C ASP A 66 8.74 -4.14 0.99
N ILE A 67 8.85 -3.16 0.09
CA ILE A 67 8.52 -3.30 -1.35
C ILE A 67 9.11 -4.57 -1.98
N PRO A 68 10.38 -4.95 -1.77
CA PRO A 68 10.93 -6.17 -2.34
C PRO A 68 10.17 -7.44 -1.96
N LYS A 69 9.71 -7.53 -0.70
CA LYS A 69 8.90 -8.65 -0.24
C LYS A 69 7.50 -8.56 -0.85
N ILE A 70 6.87 -7.38 -0.79
CA ILE A 70 5.52 -7.14 -1.30
C ILE A 70 5.43 -7.48 -2.78
N ALA A 71 6.39 -7.07 -3.59
CA ALA A 71 6.42 -7.35 -5.03
C ALA A 71 6.48 -8.86 -5.33
N VAL A 72 7.25 -9.63 -4.55
CA VAL A 72 7.34 -11.10 -4.71
C VAL A 72 6.04 -11.77 -4.28
N THR A 73 5.48 -11.38 -3.13
CA THR A 73 4.20 -11.89 -2.61
C THR A 73 3.06 -11.59 -3.58
N ALA A 74 3.00 -10.36 -4.12
CA ALA A 74 1.99 -9.97 -5.09
C ALA A 74 2.19 -10.66 -6.44
N LEU A 75 3.44 -10.82 -6.92
CA LEU A 75 3.70 -11.58 -8.14
C LEU A 75 3.25 -13.02 -7.99
N TYR A 76 3.58 -13.66 -6.86
CA TYR A 76 3.11 -15.02 -6.56
C TYR A 76 1.59 -15.10 -6.62
N ALA A 77 0.89 -14.21 -5.91
CA ALA A 77 -0.57 -14.17 -5.90
C ALA A 77 -1.16 -13.98 -7.30
N GLY A 78 -0.64 -13.02 -8.08
CA GLY A 78 -1.09 -12.73 -9.43
C GLY A 78 -0.80 -13.85 -10.44
N LEU A 79 0.06 -14.80 -10.11
CA LEU A 79 0.31 -15.98 -10.94
C LEU A 79 -0.63 -17.15 -10.63
N LEU A 80 -1.29 -17.20 -9.47
CA LEU A 80 -2.02 -18.38 -9.01
C LEU A 80 -3.15 -18.80 -9.96
N GLU A 81 -3.88 -17.85 -10.53
CA GLU A 81 -5.05 -18.11 -11.37
C GLU A 81 -4.68 -18.83 -12.69
N ASN A 82 -3.65 -18.33 -13.37
CA ASN A 82 -3.35 -18.75 -14.74
C ASN A 82 -2.02 -19.52 -14.87
N ASN A 83 -1.10 -19.32 -13.93
CA ASN A 83 0.28 -19.78 -14.02
C ASN A 83 0.79 -20.22 -12.63
N PRO A 84 0.07 -21.10 -11.91
CA PRO A 84 0.38 -21.41 -10.53
C PRO A 84 1.81 -21.94 -10.40
N VAL A 85 2.56 -21.32 -9.50
CA VAL A 85 3.90 -21.75 -9.10
C VAL A 85 3.83 -22.31 -7.69
N GLU A 86 4.82 -23.12 -7.31
CA GLU A 86 4.77 -23.88 -6.06
C GLU A 86 4.73 -23.00 -4.80
N ASN A 87 5.41 -21.86 -4.82
CA ASN A 87 5.56 -20.96 -3.69
C ASN A 87 6.15 -19.60 -4.10
N GLU A 88 6.22 -18.66 -3.17
CA GLU A 88 6.85 -17.35 -3.38
C GLU A 88 8.32 -17.44 -3.81
N GLN A 89 9.05 -18.48 -3.41
CA GLN A 89 10.45 -18.66 -3.80
C GLN A 89 10.58 -19.02 -5.30
N ALA A 90 9.61 -19.75 -5.85
CA ALA A 90 9.50 -19.98 -7.29
C ALA A 90 9.15 -18.69 -8.05
N ALA A 91 8.19 -17.89 -7.54
CA ALA A 91 7.87 -16.58 -8.13
C ALA A 91 9.09 -15.62 -8.10
N LYS A 92 9.84 -15.62 -6.99
CA LYS A 92 11.09 -14.86 -6.86
C LYS A 92 12.14 -15.29 -7.87
N ALA A 93 12.25 -16.59 -8.15
CA ALA A 93 13.18 -17.09 -9.16
C ALA A 93 12.79 -16.60 -10.57
N LEU A 94 11.50 -16.61 -10.91
CA LEU A 94 10.98 -16.04 -12.15
C LEU A 94 11.27 -14.54 -12.25
N PHE A 95 11.00 -13.78 -11.20
CA PHE A 95 11.29 -12.35 -11.20
C PHE A 95 12.78 -12.06 -11.37
N LYS A 96 13.65 -12.81 -10.68
CA LYS A 96 15.10 -12.70 -10.83
C LYS A 96 15.54 -13.00 -12.28
N GLN A 97 14.91 -13.96 -12.93
CA GLN A 97 15.17 -14.26 -14.34
C GLN A 97 14.72 -13.12 -15.24
N PHE A 98 13.50 -12.61 -15.06
CA PHE A 98 12.98 -11.46 -15.80
C PHE A 98 13.91 -10.25 -15.74
N VAL A 99 14.37 -9.86 -14.54
CA VAL A 99 15.29 -8.74 -14.34
C VAL A 99 16.61 -8.92 -15.11
N LYS A 100 17.11 -10.16 -15.19
CA LYS A 100 18.34 -10.46 -15.93
C LYS A 100 18.15 -10.44 -17.44
N GLU A 101 16.99 -10.90 -17.92
CA GLU A 101 16.67 -10.98 -19.34
C GLU A 101 16.31 -9.61 -19.92
N LYS A 102 15.71 -8.73 -19.10
CA LYS A 102 15.17 -7.44 -19.52
C LYS A 102 15.58 -6.31 -18.57
N PRO A 103 16.89 -6.04 -18.38
CA PRO A 103 17.35 -5.06 -17.40
C PRO A 103 16.86 -3.62 -17.67
N ASP A 104 16.51 -3.30 -18.92
CA ASP A 104 16.04 -1.97 -19.33
C ASP A 104 14.50 -1.83 -19.28
N ASP A 105 13.76 -2.89 -18.94
CA ASP A 105 12.31 -2.82 -18.74
C ASP A 105 12.03 -2.12 -17.40
N GLU A 106 11.09 -1.17 -17.36
CA GLU A 106 10.76 -0.43 -16.13
C GLU A 106 10.33 -1.36 -14.99
N ARG A 107 9.76 -2.52 -15.33
CA ARG A 107 9.36 -3.56 -14.39
C ARG A 107 10.54 -4.35 -13.82
N ALA A 108 11.75 -4.19 -14.34
CA ALA A 108 12.97 -4.88 -13.91
C ALA A 108 13.58 -4.30 -12.62
N SER A 109 12.73 -3.80 -11.73
CA SER A 109 13.06 -3.34 -10.39
C SER A 109 11.94 -3.75 -9.43
N PHE A 110 12.23 -3.87 -8.13
CA PHE A 110 11.17 -4.23 -7.17
C PHE A 110 10.03 -3.21 -7.16
N TRP A 111 10.36 -1.92 -7.28
CA TRP A 111 9.37 -0.86 -7.34
C TRP A 111 8.56 -0.90 -8.63
N GLY A 112 9.22 -0.99 -9.79
CA GLY A 112 8.52 -1.05 -11.07
C GLY A 112 7.68 -2.31 -11.24
N MET A 113 8.12 -3.45 -10.70
CA MET A 113 7.30 -4.66 -10.63
C MET A 113 6.08 -4.44 -9.73
N TYR A 114 6.26 -3.82 -8.55
CA TYR A 114 5.14 -3.48 -7.68
C TYR A 114 4.12 -2.56 -8.37
N ASP A 115 4.56 -1.49 -9.04
CA ASP A 115 3.67 -0.58 -9.77
C ASP A 115 2.89 -1.33 -10.85
N PHE A 116 3.57 -2.15 -11.66
CA PHE A 116 2.92 -3.00 -12.66
C PHE A 116 1.85 -3.92 -12.05
N LEU A 117 2.16 -4.58 -10.93
CA LEU A 117 1.23 -5.49 -10.26
C LEU A 117 0.04 -4.73 -9.66
N ARG A 118 0.26 -3.54 -9.11
CA ARG A 118 -0.79 -2.67 -8.59
C ARG A 118 -1.73 -2.23 -9.70
N ASP A 119 -1.20 -1.87 -10.87
CA ASP A 119 -2.01 -1.48 -12.01
C ASP A 119 -2.88 -2.66 -12.49
N CYS A 120 -2.33 -3.89 -12.50
CA CYS A 120 -3.13 -5.11 -12.75
C CYS A 120 -4.23 -5.30 -11.69
N MET A 121 -3.94 -5.09 -10.40
CA MET A 121 -4.95 -5.17 -9.33
C MET A 121 -6.11 -4.19 -9.55
N GLU A 122 -5.79 -2.96 -9.96
CA GLU A 122 -6.80 -1.93 -10.25
C GLU A 122 -7.65 -2.34 -11.46
N GLU A 123 -7.02 -2.76 -12.56
CA GLU A 123 -7.71 -3.22 -13.78
C GLU A 123 -8.63 -4.43 -13.51
N ASP A 124 -8.19 -5.37 -12.67
CA ASP A 124 -8.94 -6.59 -12.34
C ASP A 124 -10.01 -6.37 -11.25
N GLY A 125 -10.08 -5.17 -10.65
CA GLY A 125 -11.05 -4.85 -9.60
C GLY A 125 -10.76 -5.53 -8.25
N PHE A 126 -9.49 -5.86 -8.00
CA PHE A 126 -9.03 -6.56 -6.79
C PHE A 126 -9.41 -5.83 -5.50
N PHE A 127 -9.29 -4.51 -5.46
CA PHE A 127 -9.62 -3.72 -4.25
C PHE A 127 -11.11 -3.77 -3.90
N LYS A 128 -11.97 -3.80 -4.93
CA LYS A 128 -13.40 -4.00 -4.76
C LYS A 128 -13.72 -5.42 -4.32
N LEU A 129 -13.08 -6.41 -4.93
CA LEU A 129 -13.28 -7.83 -4.63
C LEU A 129 -12.90 -8.18 -3.17
N THR A 130 -11.76 -7.67 -2.71
CA THR A 130 -11.26 -7.87 -1.34
C THR A 130 -11.95 -6.97 -0.29
N GLY A 131 -12.73 -5.98 -0.74
CA GLY A 131 -13.40 -5.01 0.12
C GLY A 131 -12.50 -3.91 0.67
N MET A 132 -11.25 -3.80 0.21
CA MET A 132 -10.30 -2.76 0.64
C MET A 132 -10.84 -1.35 0.42
N ASP A 133 -11.48 -1.09 -0.73
CA ASP A 133 -12.04 0.23 -1.05
C ASP A 133 -13.03 0.71 0.03
N LYS A 134 -13.86 -0.21 0.53
CA LYS A 134 -14.85 0.10 1.58
C LYS A 134 -14.17 0.46 2.89
N VAL A 135 -13.15 -0.31 3.28
CA VAL A 135 -12.42 -0.08 4.53
C VAL A 135 -11.65 1.24 4.47
N ILE A 136 -10.98 1.53 3.35
CA ILE A 136 -10.21 2.77 3.16
C ILE A 136 -11.15 3.99 3.18
N ALA A 137 -12.32 3.89 2.53
CA ALA A 137 -13.33 4.95 2.58
C ALA A 137 -13.80 5.22 4.02
N GLN A 138 -14.15 4.17 4.77
CA GLN A 138 -14.58 4.29 6.18
C GLN A 138 -13.49 4.89 7.08
N MET A 139 -12.22 4.52 6.88
CA MET A 139 -11.10 5.11 7.60
C MET A 139 -10.95 6.61 7.30
N SER A 140 -11.14 6.98 6.04
CA SER A 140 -11.06 8.38 5.61
C SER A 140 -12.19 9.22 6.22
N GLU A 141 -13.42 8.72 6.18
CA GLU A 141 -14.60 9.35 6.81
C GLU A 141 -14.39 9.54 8.32
N ALA A 142 -13.92 8.51 9.03
CA ALA A 142 -13.66 8.59 10.47
C ALA A 142 -12.59 9.64 10.82
N ALA A 143 -11.54 9.76 10.00
CA ALA A 143 -10.50 10.77 10.18
C ALA A 143 -11.02 12.20 9.97
N GLU A 144 -11.94 12.42 9.02
CA GLU A 144 -12.60 13.70 8.80
C GLU A 144 -13.55 14.08 9.96
N GLU A 145 -14.33 13.12 10.47
CA GLU A 145 -15.20 13.36 11.62
C GLU A 145 -14.41 13.78 12.86
N GLN A 146 -13.27 13.15 13.14
CA GLN A 146 -12.39 13.52 14.27
C GLN A 146 -11.80 14.94 14.11
N LYS A 147 -11.42 15.35 12.90
CA LYS A 147 -10.97 16.72 12.62
C LYS A 147 -12.09 17.75 12.83
N SER A 148 -13.33 17.42 12.47
CA SER A 148 -14.48 18.33 12.62
C SER A 148 -14.88 18.56 14.09
N LYS A 149 -14.73 17.55 14.95
CA LYS A 149 -15.07 17.63 16.39
C LYS A 149 -14.01 18.38 17.21
N SER A 150 -12.75 18.36 16.80
CA SER A 150 -11.66 19.10 17.47
C SER A 150 -11.59 20.60 17.11
N GLY A 151 -12.35 21.06 16.12
CA GLY A 151 -12.34 22.45 15.63
C GLY A 151 -13.23 23.47 16.35
N LYS A 152 -14.06 23.07 17.34
CA LYS A 152 -14.92 24.00 18.08
C LYS A 152 -14.26 24.43 19.39
N ILE A 153 -13.33 25.39 19.34
CA ILE A 153 -12.93 26.16 20.52
C ILE A 153 -14.03 27.20 20.77
N PRO A 154 -14.76 27.19 21.91
CA PRO A 154 -15.71 28.24 22.23
C PRO A 154 -14.97 29.57 22.41
N GLN A 155 -15.23 30.56 21.54
CA GLN A 155 -14.70 31.92 21.63
C GLN A 155 -15.42 32.77 22.71
N ASP A 156 -15.85 32.17 23.82
CA ASP A 156 -16.79 32.82 24.75
C ASP A 156 -16.12 33.69 25.84
N HIS A 157 -14.80 33.93 25.74
CA HIS A 157 -14.04 34.69 26.74
C HIS A 157 -13.22 35.86 26.18
N LYS A 158 -13.60 36.46 25.05
CA LYS A 158 -13.15 37.82 24.74
C LYS A 158 -13.93 38.83 25.59
N ARG A 159 -13.47 39.03 26.83
CA ARG A 159 -13.91 40.16 27.69
C ARG A 159 -13.77 41.46 26.90
N LYS A 160 -14.89 42.17 26.69
CA LYS A 160 -14.89 43.55 26.20
C LYS A 160 -14.20 44.42 27.24
N SER A 161 -13.02 44.95 26.90
CA SER A 161 -12.38 46.02 27.67
C SER A 161 -13.22 47.29 27.52
N THR A 162 -13.97 47.64 28.56
CA THR A 162 -14.60 48.96 28.69
C THR A 162 -13.53 49.95 29.18
N SER A 163 -13.03 50.79 28.28
CA SER A 163 -12.29 52.00 28.65
C SER A 163 -13.33 53.08 28.97
N THR A 164 -13.40 53.46 30.25
CA THR A 164 -14.14 54.65 30.69
C THR A 164 -13.18 55.85 30.64
N LYS A 165 -13.73 56.97 30.15
CA LYS A 165 -13.12 58.30 30.01
C LYS A 165 -12.49 58.84 31.29
#